data_AF-A0A7S3W1Y6-F1
#
_entry.id   AF-A0A7S3W1Y6-F1
#
_cell.length_a   1.000
_cell.length_b   1.000
_cell.length_c   1.000
_cell.angle_alpha   90.00
_cell.angle_beta   90.00
_cell.angle_gamma   90.00
#
_symmetry.space_group_name_H-M   'P 1'
#
loop_
_entity.id
_entity.type
_entity.pdbx_description
1 polymer ?
#
loop_
_entity_poly.entity_id
_entity_poly.type
_entity_poly.pdbx_seq_one_letter_code
_entity_poly.pdbx_strand_id
1 'polypeptide(L)'
;GQSILLGGIAQIHMRAGRPFLFTLYLANAVAVHPTKTEKVPQVLEKHVGGMLTPPGSAERLEALGELEEHQVNIEGRGWNEVAIDLVLPGLGWVAVTGVGTCTVGVSLPKPVR
;
A
#
# COMPACT_ATOMS: atom_id res chain seq x y z
N GLY A 1 0.12 8.63 10.88
CA GLY A 1 -0.84 7.66 10.32
C GLY A 1 -0.27 6.26 10.38
N GLN A 2 -0.98 5.28 9.84
CA GLN A 2 -0.43 3.94 9.61
C GLN A 2 -0.25 3.72 8.11
N SER A 3 0.76 2.93 7.76
CA SER A 3 1.06 2.56 6.38
C SER A 3 1.33 1.07 6.28
N ILE A 4 1.04 0.48 5.13
CA ILE A 4 1.45 -0.86 4.77
C ILE A 4 2.34 -0.74 3.54
N LEU A 5 3.58 -1.23 3.63
CA LEU A 5 4.49 -1.34 2.50
C LEU A 5 4.32 -2.73 1.87
N LEU A 6 4.23 -2.77 0.55
CA LEU A 6 4.15 -3.98 -0.25
C LEU A 6 5.45 -4.10 -1.04
N GLY A 7 6.40 -4.83 -0.46
CA GLY A 7 7.80 -4.75 -0.81
C GLY A 7 8.31 -3.31 -0.70
N GLY A 8 9.14 -2.90 -1.66
CA GLY A 8 9.53 -1.52 -1.90
C GLY A 8 8.73 -0.82 -3.01
N ILE A 9 7.79 -1.51 -3.67
CA ILE A 9 7.16 -1.02 -4.91
C ILE A 9 5.77 -0.40 -4.74
N ALA A 10 5.08 -0.65 -3.63
CA ALA A 10 3.77 -0.04 -3.39
C ALA A 10 3.54 0.27 -1.92
N GLN A 11 2.69 1.26 -1.64
CA GLN A 11 2.40 1.70 -0.29
C GLN A 11 0.91 2.01 -0.14
N ILE A 12 0.32 1.64 1.00
CA ILE A 12 -1.04 1.99 1.36
C ILE A 12 -0.98 2.83 2.63
N HIS A 13 -1.60 4.00 2.62
CA HIS A 13 -1.57 4.98 3.69
C HIS A 13 -2.97 5.24 4.22
N MET A 14 -3.15 5.07 5.52
CA MET A 14 -4.35 5.55 6.21
C MET A 14 -4.20 7.06 6.44
N ARG A 15 -4.82 7.88 5.59
CA ARG A 15 -4.66 9.35 5.59
C ARG A 15 -5.59 10.04 6.58
N ALA A 16 -6.88 9.68 6.58
CA ALA A 16 -7.87 10.30 7.47
C ALA A 16 -9.06 9.37 7.75
N GLY A 17 -9.77 9.62 8.85
CA GLY A 17 -11.00 8.90 9.19
C GLY A 17 -10.80 7.75 10.19
N ARG A 18 -11.83 6.91 10.31
CA ARG A 18 -11.84 5.81 11.29
C ARG A 18 -10.92 4.66 10.86
N PRO A 19 -10.48 3.81 11.80
CA PRO A 19 -9.77 2.58 11.46
C PRO A 19 -10.64 1.66 10.58
N PHE A 20 -10.04 1.12 9.52
CA PHE A 20 -10.63 0.14 8.61
C PHE A 20 -9.76 -1.11 8.59
N LEU A 21 -10.35 -2.23 8.18
CA LEU A 21 -9.65 -3.48 7.91
C LEU A 21 -9.21 -3.51 6.43
N PHE A 22 -7.99 -3.97 6.22
CA PHE A 22 -7.40 -4.19 4.91
C PHE A 22 -7.10 -5.68 4.76
N THR A 23 -7.73 -6.33 3.79
CA THR A 23 -7.47 -7.74 3.45
C THR A 23 -6.71 -7.77 2.12
N LEU A 24 -5.47 -8.26 2.15
CA LEU A 24 -4.55 -8.18 1.02
C LEU A 24 -4.56 -9.49 0.23
N TYR A 25 -4.80 -9.39 -1.07
CA TYR A 25 -4.71 -10.48 -2.04
C TYR A 25 -3.53 -10.22 -2.97
N LEU A 26 -2.38 -10.80 -2.63
CA LEU A 26 -1.09 -10.56 -3.28
C LEU A 26 -0.36 -11.89 -3.51
N ALA A 27 0.67 -11.89 -4.35
CA ALA A 27 1.57 -13.03 -4.45
C ALA A 27 2.32 -13.24 -3.12
N ASN A 28 2.47 -14.50 -2.69
CA ASN A 28 3.14 -14.88 -1.43
C ASN A 28 4.58 -14.34 -1.29
N ALA A 29 5.24 -14.07 -2.42
CA ALA A 29 6.60 -13.52 -2.45
C ALA A 29 6.67 -12.01 -2.19
N VAL A 30 5.54 -11.31 -2.14
CA VAL A 30 5.49 -9.87 -1.84
C VAL A 30 5.54 -9.68 -0.33
N ALA A 31 6.63 -9.06 0.16
CA ALA A 31 6.74 -8.72 1.57
C ALA A 31 5.65 -7.72 1.97
N VAL A 32 4.96 -7.98 3.08
CA VAL A 32 3.95 -7.07 3.65
C VAL A 32 4.48 -6.53 4.96
N HIS A 33 4.68 -5.21 5.04
CA HIS A 33 5.27 -4.57 6.21
C HIS A 33 4.43 -3.39 6.71
N PRO A 34 3.63 -3.60 7.78
CA PRO A 34 2.95 -2.52 8.48
C PRO A 34 3.95 -1.63 9.24
N THR A 35 3.80 -0.31 9.12
CA THR A 35 4.64 0.65 9.85
C THR A 35 3.92 1.99 10.07
N LYS A 36 4.48 2.85 10.92
CA LYS A 36 3.99 4.22 11.07
C LYS A 36 4.33 5.03 9.82
N THR A 37 3.40 5.87 9.36
CA THR A 37 3.61 6.66 8.14
C THR A 37 4.88 7.52 8.20
N GLU A 38 5.20 8.12 9.35
CA GLU A 38 6.43 8.91 9.49
C GLU A 38 7.74 8.10 9.39
N LYS A 39 7.68 6.77 9.58
CA LYS A 39 8.84 5.88 9.49
C LYS A 39 9.06 5.32 8.10
N VAL A 40 8.11 5.50 7.18
CA VAL A 40 8.18 4.94 5.83
C VAL A 40 9.50 5.27 5.11
N PRO A 41 9.98 6.53 5.08
CA PRO A 41 11.25 6.85 4.40
C PRO A 41 12.43 6.06 4.96
N GLN A 42 12.53 5.99 6.29
CA GLN A 42 13.60 5.31 7.00
C GLN A 42 13.56 3.79 6.80
N VAL A 43 12.35 3.22 6.71
CA VAL A 43 12.15 1.78 6.51
C VAL A 43 12.51 1.38 5.08
N LEU A 44 12.12 2.19 4.08
CA LEU A 44 12.48 1.95 2.68
C LEU A 44 13.99 2.03 2.48
N GLU A 45 14.63 3.11 2.94
CA GLU A 45 16.08 3.32 2.83
C GLU A 45 16.89 2.14 3.38
N LYS A 46 16.46 1.55 4.50
CA LYS A 46 17.20 0.49 5.18
C LYS A 46 16.93 -0.92 4.66
N HIS A 47 15.78 -1.15 4.06
CA HIS A 47 15.29 -2.53 3.89
C HIS A 47 14.88 -2.92 2.47
N VAL A 48 14.81 -1.98 1.51
CA VAL A 48 14.56 -2.29 0.09
C VAL A 48 15.63 -3.23 -0.44
N GLY A 49 15.22 -4.26 -1.19
CA GLY A 49 16.12 -5.27 -1.76
C GLY A 49 16.54 -6.38 -0.80
N GLY A 50 16.25 -6.24 0.50
CA GLY A 50 16.42 -7.30 1.48
C GLY A 50 15.08 -7.77 2.03
N MET A 51 14.66 -7.21 3.17
CA MET A 51 13.38 -7.54 3.79
C MET A 51 12.19 -7.01 2.97
N LEU A 52 12.33 -5.86 2.31
CA LEU A 52 11.29 -5.27 1.46
C LEU A 52 11.55 -5.64 0.01
N THR A 53 11.13 -6.85 -0.33
CA THR A 53 11.17 -7.39 -1.69
C THR A 53 9.76 -7.80 -2.12
N PRO A 54 9.36 -7.55 -3.38
CA PRO A 54 10.10 -6.90 -4.48
C PRO A 54 10.23 -5.36 -4.31
N PRO A 55 11.22 -4.69 -4.92
CA PRO A 55 12.22 -5.26 -5.81
C PRO A 55 13.38 -5.90 -5.02
N GLY A 56 14.25 -6.63 -5.72
CA GLY A 56 15.42 -7.28 -5.11
C GLY A 56 16.62 -6.36 -4.87
N SER A 57 16.55 -5.09 -5.28
CA SER A 57 17.61 -4.11 -5.02
C SER A 57 17.10 -2.66 -5.10
N ALA A 58 17.86 -1.72 -4.54
CA ALA A 58 17.54 -0.28 -4.59
C ALA A 58 17.65 0.28 -6.01
N GLU A 59 18.63 -0.17 -6.80
CA GLU A 59 18.81 0.25 -8.20
C GLU A 59 17.59 -0.15 -9.03
N ARG A 60 17.00 -1.31 -8.75
CA ARG A 60 15.78 -1.75 -9.42
C ARG A 60 14.56 -0.93 -8.99
N LEU A 61 14.52 -0.43 -7.76
CA LEU A 61 13.48 0.50 -7.31
C LEU A 61 13.60 1.83 -8.07
N GLU A 62 14.80 2.39 -8.18
CA GLU A 62 15.05 3.62 -8.95
C GLU A 62 14.62 3.47 -10.41
N ALA A 63 14.86 2.31 -11.02
CA ALA A 63 14.44 2.01 -12.38
C ALA A 63 12.91 1.94 -12.58
N LEU A 64 12.12 1.78 -11.50
CA LEU A 64 10.65 1.84 -11.57
C LEU A 64 10.13 3.29 -11.59
N GLY A 65 10.99 4.26 -11.27
CA GLY A 65 10.64 5.67 -11.22
C GLY A 65 9.93 6.08 -9.93
N GLU A 66 9.41 7.31 -9.93
CA GLU A 66 8.72 7.87 -8.78
C GLU A 66 7.38 7.18 -8.54
N LEU A 67 7.07 6.97 -7.25
CA LEU A 67 5.74 6.55 -6.83
C LEU A 67 4.80 7.76 -6.84
N GLU A 68 3.66 7.60 -7.51
CA GLU A 68 2.56 8.55 -7.48
C GLU A 68 1.51 8.08 -6.47
N GLU A 69 1.05 9.00 -5.63
CA GLU A 69 -0.02 8.72 -4.67
C GLU A 69 -1.40 9.05 -5.24
N HIS A 70 -2.29 8.08 -5.20
CA HIS A 70 -3.71 8.22 -5.51
C HIS A 70 -4.53 8.16 -4.22
N GLN A 71 -5.32 9.20 -3.95
CA GLN A 71 -6.20 9.22 -2.78
C GLN A 71 -7.61 8.78 -3.13
N VAL A 72 -8.18 7.94 -2.27
CA VAL A 72 -9.54 7.39 -2.40
C VAL A 72 -10.30 7.66 -1.11
N ASN A 73 -11.46 8.29 -1.23
CA ASN A 73 -12.41 8.42 -0.13
C ASN A 73 -13.37 7.23 -0.16
N ILE A 74 -13.49 6.55 0.96
CA ILE A 74 -14.21 5.28 1.09
C ILE A 74 -15.31 5.45 2.15
N GLU A 75 -16.52 5.05 1.79
CA GLU A 75 -17.64 4.91 2.72
C GLU A 75 -17.83 3.43 3.06
N GLY A 76 -17.59 3.10 4.32
CA GLY A 76 -17.68 1.76 4.88
C GLY A 76 -19.13 1.30 5.04
N ARG A 77 -19.38 0.06 4.62
CA ARG A 77 -20.72 -0.54 4.56
C ARG A 77 -21.07 -1.43 5.75
N GLY A 78 -20.17 -1.55 6.72
CA GLY A 78 -20.29 -2.56 7.78
C GLY A 78 -19.01 -3.34 7.96
N TRP A 79 -18.93 -4.11 9.04
CA TRP A 79 -17.81 -5.04 9.27
C TRP A 79 -17.98 -6.39 8.56
N ASN A 80 -19.17 -6.63 7.98
CA ASN A 80 -19.53 -7.88 7.30
C ASN A 80 -19.58 -7.74 5.77
N GLU A 81 -19.27 -6.54 5.23
CA GLU A 81 -19.34 -6.26 3.80
C GLU A 81 -18.12 -5.44 3.38
N VAL A 82 -17.47 -5.85 2.29
CA VAL A 82 -16.39 -5.10 1.66
C VAL A 82 -16.95 -3.83 1.05
N ALA A 83 -16.37 -2.68 1.39
CA ALA A 83 -16.79 -1.39 0.85
C ALA A 83 -16.27 -1.18 -0.58
N ILE A 84 -15.01 -1.56 -0.82
CA ILE A 84 -14.32 -1.43 -2.11
C ILE A 84 -13.09 -2.34 -2.18
N ASP A 85 -12.70 -2.72 -3.39
CA ASP A 85 -11.40 -3.32 -3.69
C ASP A 85 -10.46 -2.27 -4.32
N LEU A 86 -9.30 -2.05 -3.69
CA LEU A 86 -8.22 -1.22 -4.23
C LEU A 86 -7.32 -2.09 -5.11
N VAL A 87 -7.47 -1.97 -6.43
CA VAL A 87 -6.68 -2.74 -7.40
C VAL A 87 -5.28 -2.14 -7.55
N LEU A 88 -4.25 -2.96 -7.41
CA LEU A 88 -2.84 -2.63 -7.58
C LEU A 88 -2.31 -3.37 -8.83
N PRO A 89 -2.25 -2.72 -10.00
CA PRO A 89 -1.91 -3.40 -11.26
C PRO A 89 -0.61 -4.19 -11.16
N GLY A 90 -0.66 -5.48 -11.50
CA GLY A 90 0.49 -6.39 -11.45
C GLY A 90 0.90 -6.90 -10.06
N LEU A 91 0.31 -6.39 -8.97
CA LEU A 91 0.59 -6.83 -7.60
C LEU A 91 -0.57 -7.64 -7.00
N GLY A 92 -1.80 -7.25 -7.30
CA GLY A 92 -3.02 -7.85 -6.75
C GLY A 92 -4.04 -6.79 -6.36
N TRP A 93 -4.78 -6.99 -5.26
CA TRP A 93 -5.73 -6.00 -4.75
C TRP A 93 -5.87 -6.06 -3.23
N VAL A 94 -6.49 -5.02 -2.66
CA VAL A 94 -6.78 -4.94 -1.22
C VAL A 94 -8.25 -4.64 -1.01
N ALA A 95 -8.95 -5.57 -0.37
CA ALA A 95 -10.33 -5.37 0.06
C ALA A 95 -10.36 -4.49 1.31
N VAL A 96 -11.19 -3.46 1.29
CA VAL A 96 -11.32 -2.48 2.38
C VAL A 96 -12.68 -2.63 3.05
N THR A 97 -12.68 -2.93 4.35
CA THR A 97 -13.88 -3.19 5.15
C THR A 97 -13.92 -2.29 6.37
N GLY A 98 -15.06 -1.69 6.68
CA GLY A 98 -15.19 -0.79 7.82
C GLY A 98 -16.52 -0.06 7.88
N VAL A 99 -16.65 0.86 8.84
CA VAL A 99 -17.88 1.63 9.08
C VAL A 99 -17.57 3.13 9.10
N GLY A 100 -18.38 3.93 8.41
CA GLY A 100 -18.20 5.38 8.28
C GLY A 100 -17.25 5.76 7.16
N THR A 101 -16.60 6.92 7.24
CA THR A 101 -15.74 7.40 6.15
C THR A 101 -14.26 7.31 6.49
N CYS A 102 -13.45 7.02 5.48
CA CYS A 102 -12.00 7.06 5.56
C CYS A 102 -11.37 7.51 4.24
N THR A 103 -10.16 8.04 4.31
CA THR A 103 -9.35 8.41 3.14
C THR A 103 -8.10 7.55 3.15
N VAL A 104 -7.91 6.80 2.08
CA VAL A 104 -6.75 5.93 1.86
C VAL A 104 -5.92 6.47 0.72
N GLY A 105 -4.63 6.60 0.93
CA GLY A 105 -3.66 6.93 -0.12
C GLY A 105 -2.97 5.66 -0.62
N VAL A 106 -2.87 5.49 -1.92
CA VAL A 106 -2.21 4.34 -2.55
C VAL A 106 -1.09 4.85 -3.43
N SER A 107 0.15 4.54 -3.06
CA SER A 107 1.36 4.95 -3.80
C SER A 107 1.85 3.80 -4.68
N LEU A 108 1.92 4.03 -5.99
CA LEU A 108 2.34 3.05 -7.00
C LEU A 108 3.30 3.68 -8.01
N PRO A 109 4.17 2.90 -8.69
CA PRO A 109 5.01 3.43 -9.75
C PRO A 109 4.14 3.95 -10.89
N LYS A 110 4.54 5.08 -11.48
CA LYS A 110 3.84 5.60 -12.66
C LYS A 110 3.82 4.55 -13.77
N PRO A 111 2.69 4.33 -14.45
CA PRO A 111 2.65 3.45 -15.61
C PRO A 111 3.66 3.95 -16.65
N VAL A 112 4.60 3.09 -17.04
CA VAL A 112 5.50 3.38 -18.17
C VAL A 112 4.64 3.34 -19.44
N ARG A 113 4.43 4.51 -20.06
CA ARG A 113 3.76 4.65 -21.36
C ARG A 113 4.76 4.55 -22.49
#